data_AF-A0A9W6UDJ1-F1
#
_entry.id   AF-A0A9W6UDJ1-F1
#
_cell.length_a   1.000
_cell.length_b   1.000
_cell.length_c   1.000
_cell.angle_alpha   90.00
_cell.angle_beta   90.00
_cell.angle_gamma   90.00
#
_symmetry.space_group_name_H-M   'P 1'
#
loop_
_entity.id
_entity.type
_entity.pdbx_description
1 polymer ?
#
loop_
_entity_poly.entity_id
_entity_poly.type
_entity_poly.pdbx_seq_one_letter_code
_entity_poly.pdbx_strand_id
1 'polypeptide(L)'
;MDVDGFVPLAFVGSFQAVYSVHQDYESLLETMKHSETIELDEQNEKIRLREGWQKWVWPNAEGGYGVPRYIKLADKDATADEATA
;
A
#
# COMPACT_ATOMS: atom_id res chain seq x y z
N MET A 1 -8.21 -0.94 3.05
CA MET A 1 -7.23 -0.01 3.64
C MET A 1 -6.84 -0.53 5.01
N ASP A 2 -5.58 -0.32 5.41
CA ASP A 2 -5.14 -0.64 6.76
C ASP A 2 -5.74 0.34 7.79
N VAL A 3 -5.46 0.11 9.07
CA VAL A 3 -5.91 0.94 10.20
C VAL A 3 -5.55 2.43 10.07
N ASP A 4 -4.51 2.75 9.29
CA ASP A 4 -4.04 4.13 9.06
C ASP A 4 -4.48 4.67 7.69
N GLY A 5 -5.36 3.95 6.98
CA GLY A 5 -5.90 4.35 5.68
C GLY A 5 -5.00 4.02 4.49
N PHE A 6 -3.89 3.31 4.67
CA PHE A 6 -2.98 3.00 3.56
C PHE A 6 -3.41 1.77 2.76
N VAL A 7 -2.94 1.70 1.52
CA VAL A 7 -2.98 0.54 0.62
C VAL A 7 -1.61 0.37 -0.07
N PRO A 8 -1.15 -0.86 -0.36
CA PRO A 8 0.11 -1.06 -1.07
C PRO A 8 0.08 -0.43 -2.46
N LEU A 9 1.16 0.27 -2.84
CA LEU A 9 1.24 0.92 -4.16
C LEU A 9 1.21 -0.11 -5.29
N ALA A 10 1.90 -1.24 -5.13
CA ALA A 10 1.89 -2.34 -6.08
C ALA A 10 0.47 -2.89 -6.35
N PHE A 11 -0.38 -2.95 -5.33
CA PHE A 11 -1.78 -3.36 -5.49
C PHE A 11 -2.55 -2.36 -6.36
N VAL A 12 -2.38 -1.07 -6.12
CA VAL A 12 -3.02 -0.01 -6.93
C VAL A 12 -2.49 0.00 -8.37
N GLY A 13 -1.18 -0.17 -8.55
CA GLY A 13 -0.53 -0.26 -9.86
C GLY A 13 -1.01 -1.44 -10.71
N SER A 14 -1.53 -2.50 -10.09
CA SER A 14 -2.08 -3.66 -10.79
C SER A 14 -3.46 -3.42 -11.43
N PHE A 15 -4.16 -2.34 -11.07
CA PHE A 15 -5.41 -1.97 -11.72
C PHE A 15 -5.15 -1.53 -13.15
N GLN A 16 -5.89 -2.09 -14.11
CA GLN A 16 -5.71 -1.81 -15.55
C GLN A 16 -5.78 -0.32 -15.89
N ALA A 17 -6.61 0.46 -15.19
CA ALA A 17 -6.71 1.90 -15.39
C ALA A 17 -5.44 2.67 -14.96
N VAL A 18 -4.69 2.14 -14.00
CA VAL A 18 -3.41 2.72 -13.54
C VAL A 18 -2.28 2.22 -14.43
N TYR A 19 -2.22 0.91 -14.67
CA TYR A 19 -1.19 0.26 -15.50
C TYR A 19 -1.15 0.81 -16.94
N SER A 20 -2.31 1.18 -17.50
CA SER A 20 -2.37 1.76 -18.86
C SER A 20 -1.67 3.12 -18.99
N VAL A 21 -1.47 3.83 -17.87
CA VAL A 21 -0.80 5.14 -17.81
C VAL A 21 0.64 5.00 -17.31
N HIS A 22 0.86 4.11 -16.34
CA HIS A 22 2.18 3.82 -15.77
C HIS A 22 2.51 2.34 -15.93
N GLN A 23 3.19 2.00 -17.03
CA GLN A 23 3.55 0.61 -17.36
C GLN A 23 4.74 0.10 -16.54
N ASP A 24 5.57 1.00 -16.03
CA ASP A 24 6.69 0.71 -15.15
C ASP A 24 6.42 1.21 -13.73
N TYR A 25 6.92 0.47 -12.74
CA TYR A 25 6.68 0.76 -11.33
C TYR A 25 7.40 2.03 -10.86
N GLU A 26 8.59 2.30 -11.40
CA GLU A 26 9.41 3.45 -11.04
C GLU A 26 8.71 4.77 -11.37
N SER A 27 8.11 4.88 -12.56
CA SER A 27 7.35 6.09 -12.95
C SER A 27 6.11 6.29 -12.08
N LEU A 28 5.42 5.21 -11.71
CA LEU A 28 4.29 5.27 -10.77
C LEU A 28 4.75 5.76 -9.40
N LEU A 29 5.82 5.18 -8.84
CA LEU A 29 6.38 5.55 -7.55
C LEU A 29 6.82 7.02 -7.52
N GLU A 30 7.52 7.48 -8.56
CA GLU A 30 7.95 8.86 -8.66
C GLU A 30 6.76 9.82 -8.74
N THR A 31 5.70 9.46 -9.48
CA THR A 31 4.47 10.27 -9.55
C THR A 31 3.79 10.40 -8.19
N MET A 32 3.80 9.35 -7.37
CA MET A 32 3.20 9.40 -6.03
C MET A 32 3.94 10.36 -5.09
N LYS A 33 5.28 10.47 -5.18
CA LYS A 33 6.07 11.40 -4.35
C LYS A 33 5.66 12.86 -4.53
N HIS A 34 5.29 13.24 -5.75
CA HIS A 34 4.91 14.61 -6.11
C HIS A 34 3.40 14.87 -6.04
N SER A 35 2.60 13.91 -5.57
CA SER A 35 1.15 14.07 -5.51
C SER A 35 0.72 15.03 -4.39
N GLU A 36 -0.11 16.02 -4.74
CA GLU A 36 -0.75 16.91 -3.76
C GLU A 36 -1.96 16.28 -3.07
N THR A 37 -2.48 15.16 -3.59
CA THR A 37 -3.69 14.49 -3.06
C THR A 37 -3.36 13.24 -2.25
N ILE A 38 -2.28 12.56 -2.63
CA ILE A 38 -1.87 11.27 -2.05
C ILE A 38 -0.61 11.47 -1.21
N GLU A 39 -0.56 10.78 -0.07
CA GLU A 39 0.63 10.62 0.77
C GLU A 39 1.27 9.26 0.46
N LEU A 40 2.60 9.26 0.27
CA LEU A 40 3.41 8.06 0.09
C LEU A 40 4.19 7.77 1.37
N ASP A 41 4.06 6.55 1.88
CA ASP A 41 5.01 5.95 2.80
C ASP A 41 6.07 5.20 1.96
N GLU A 42 7.26 5.79 1.87
CA GLU A 42 8.39 5.24 1.11
C GLU A 42 8.95 3.96 1.73
N GLN A 43 8.83 3.78 3.05
CA GLN A 43 9.42 2.62 3.73
C GLN A 43 8.65 1.33 3.42
N ASN A 44 7.32 1.41 3.42
CA ASN A 44 6.45 0.26 3.16
C ASN A 44 5.82 0.28 1.76
N GLU A 45 6.18 1.26 0.93
CA GLU A 45 5.64 1.48 -0.43
C GLU A 45 4.11 1.39 -0.47
N LYS A 46 3.49 2.22 0.37
CA LYS A 46 2.03 2.28 0.50
C LYS A 46 1.54 3.71 0.43
N ILE A 47 0.33 3.88 -0.07
CA ILE A 47 -0.27 5.19 -0.32
C ILE A 47 -1.62 5.35 0.38
N ARG A 48 -1.98 6.59 0.70
CA ARG A 48 -3.32 6.97 1.17
C ARG A 48 -3.69 8.37 0.70
N LEU A 49 -4.97 8.74 0.81
CA LEU A 49 -5.36 10.15 0.73
C LEU A 49 -4.73 10.93 1.89
N ARG A 50 -4.18 12.11 1.61
CA ARG A 50 -3.64 13.00 2.64
C ARG A 50 -4.70 13.40 3.66
N GLU A 51 -5.91 13.66 3.18
CA GLU A 51 -7.03 14.12 4.01
C GLU A 51 -8.29 13.27 3.77
N GLY A 52 -9.09 13.11 4.83
CA GLY A 52 -10.41 12.48 4.73
C GLY A 52 -10.39 10.98 4.38
N TRP A 53 -9.27 10.29 4.59
CA TRP A 53 -9.15 8.84 4.36
C TRP A 53 -10.02 8.03 5.34
N GLN A 54 -10.29 8.56 6.53
CA GLN A 54 -10.96 7.86 7.64
C GLN A 54 -12.35 7.35 7.26
N LYS A 55 -13.07 8.06 6.37
CA LYS A 55 -14.41 7.67 5.92
C LYS A 55 -14.44 6.42 5.04
N TRP A 56 -13.28 5.98 4.54
CA TRP A 56 -13.14 4.85 3.64
C TRP A 56 -12.67 3.57 4.33
N VAL A 57 -12.33 3.64 5.61
CA VAL A 57 -11.88 2.49 6.39
C VAL A 57 -13.11 1.78 6.98
N TRP A 58 -13.23 0.48 6.75
CA TRP A 58 -14.38 -0.31 7.16
C TRP A 58 -14.21 -0.85 8.60
N PRO A 59 -15.31 -1.06 9.36
CA PRO A 59 -15.24 -1.72 10.65
C PRO A 59 -14.58 -3.11 10.55
N ASN A 60 -13.79 -3.47 11.55
CA ASN A 60 -13.16 -4.79 11.66
C ASN A 60 -13.80 -5.63 12.77
N ALA A 61 -13.44 -6.91 12.86
CA ALA A 61 -14.00 -7.86 13.82
C ALA A 61 -13.61 -7.57 15.28
N GLU A 62 -12.58 -6.74 15.51
CA GLU A 62 -12.05 -6.39 16.84
C GLU A 62 -12.69 -5.11 17.40
N GLY A 63 -13.71 -4.56 16.72
CA GLY A 63 -14.38 -3.31 17.10
C GLY A 63 -13.61 -2.05 16.70
N GLY A 64 -12.54 -2.19 15.91
CA GLY A 64 -11.80 -1.09 15.28
C GLY A 64 -12.18 -0.89 13.81
N TYR A 65 -11.28 -0.22 13.07
CA TYR A 65 -11.44 0.04 11.64
C TYR A 65 -10.20 -0.42 10.88
N GLY A 66 -10.40 -1.03 9.72
CA GLY A 66 -9.34 -1.40 8.79
C GLY A 66 -8.69 -2.73 9.09
N VAL A 67 -7.89 -3.20 8.13
CA VAL A 67 -7.05 -4.39 8.29
C VAL A 67 -5.72 -4.03 9.00
N PRO A 68 -4.95 -5.00 9.49
CA PRO A 68 -3.60 -4.73 10.02
C PRO A 68 -2.71 -3.97 9.04
N ARG A 69 -1.70 -3.26 9.57
CA ARG A 69 -0.78 -2.43 8.80
C ARG A 69 -0.07 -3.23 7.71
N TYR A 70 -0.07 -2.68 6.50
CA TYR A 70 0.80 -3.20 5.46
C TYR A 70 2.25 -2.89 5.81
N ILE A 71 3.09 -3.93 5.76
CA ILE A 71 4.53 -3.87 5.94
C ILE A 71 5.19 -4.48 4.71
N LYS A 72 6.25 -3.84 4.22
CA LYS A 72 7.08 -4.44 3.19
C LYS A 72 8.04 -5.41 3.87
N LEU A 73 7.96 -6.70 3.54
CA LEU A 73 8.94 -7.68 4.01
C LEU A 73 10.27 -7.37 3.34
N ALA A 74 11.33 -7.22 4.13
CA ALA A 74 12.67 -7.12 3.59
C ALA A 74 13.11 -8.50 3.10
N ASP A 75 13.81 -8.56 1.97
CA ASP A 75 14.23 -9.82 1.31
C ASP A 75 15.04 -10.79 2.19
N LYS A 76 15.46 -10.39 3.39
CA LYS A 76 16.13 -11.27 4.36
C LYS A 76 15.22 -12.32 4.99
N ASP A 77 13.90 -12.10 5.07
CA ASP A 77 12.99 -13.01 5.77
C ASP A 77 12.33 -14.04 4.84
N ALA A 78 12.48 -13.91 3.52
CA ALA A 78 11.94 -14.86 2.52
C ALA A 78 12.64 -16.22 2.51
N THR A 79 13.76 -16.39 3.22
CA THR A 79 14.56 -17.63 3.25
C THR A 79 14.26 -18.54 4.45
N ALA A 80 13.37 -18.14 5.36
CA ALA A 80 13.11 -18.89 6.60
C ALA A 80 12.05 -19.99 6.49
N ASP A 81 11.23 -20.01 5.42
CA ASP A 81 10.05 -20.90 5.33
C ASP A 81 10.22 -22.11 4.39
N GLU A 82 11.40 -22.31 3.78
CA GLU A 82 11.70 -23.50 2.96
C GLU A 82 12.39 -24.63 3.77
N ALA A 83 12.61 -24.47 5.07
CA ALA A 83 13.27 -25.46 5.92
C ALA A 83 12.28 -26.22 6.83
N THR A 84 11.14 -26.68 6.32
CA THR A 84 10.38 -27.78 6.95
C THR A 84 9.49 -28.48 5.93
N ALA A 85 10.08 -29.36 5.13
CA ALA A 85 9.39 -30.39 4.36
C ALA A 85 10.16 -31.71 4.47
#